data_AF-A0ABD1K283-F1
#
_entry.id   AF-A0ABD1K283-F1
#
_cell.length_a   1.000
_cell.length_b   1.000
_cell.length_c   1.000
_cell.angle_alpha   90.00
_cell.angle_beta   90.00
_cell.angle_gamma   90.00
#
_symmetry.space_group_name_H-M   'P 1'
#
loop_
_entity.id
_entity.type
_entity.pdbx_description
1 polymer ?
#
loop_
_entity_poly.entity_id
_entity_poly.type
_entity_poly.pdbx_seq_one_letter_code
_entity_poly.pdbx_strand_id
1 'polypeptide(L)'
;MKLFCGQVLRDLLEDGIDYDKVEKLTSDAKFEIGDIKASIAVLSFILTSAAKHDVDSESLSSELQQLGLPKEHTTALCKSYEDKHTALQDKLRETSLRLSRLESVSWRVDYTLSSSELKEVNEPCVQLRLQAQQPESGSSETTVVSMTADKFRVLLTGLCHQMGKLSLLI
;
A
#
# COMPACT_ATOMS: atom_id res chain seq x y z
N MET A 1 -12.97 23.20 15.24
CA MET A 1 -12.82 21.87 14.60
C MET A 1 -12.43 21.88 13.13
N LYS A 2 -13.16 22.54 12.21
CA LYS A 2 -12.80 22.54 10.77
C LYS A 2 -11.37 23.02 10.48
N LEU A 3 -10.95 24.12 11.12
CA LEU A 3 -9.60 24.67 10.97
C LEU A 3 -8.51 23.77 11.57
N PHE A 4 -8.82 23.07 12.66
CA PHE A 4 -7.92 22.12 13.31
C PHE A 4 -7.73 20.85 12.44
N CYS A 5 -8.82 20.29 11.91
CA CYS A 5 -8.77 19.16 10.97
C CYS A 5 -8.01 19.54 9.69
N GLY A 6 -8.25 20.75 9.17
CA GLY A 6 -7.53 21.27 8.00
C GLY A 6 -6.02 21.39 8.22
N GLN A 7 -5.58 21.63 9.45
CA GLN A 7 -4.17 21.68 9.82
C GLN A 7 -3.54 20.29 9.95
N VAL A 8 -4.23 19.32 10.56
CA VAL A 8 -3.78 17.92 10.59
C VAL A 8 -3.71 17.33 9.18
N LEU A 9 -4.65 17.69 8.31
CA LEU A 9 -4.62 17.31 6.89
C LEU A 9 -3.54 18.02 6.08
N ARG A 10 -2.96 19.12 6.57
CA ARG A 10 -1.77 19.74 5.96
C ARG A 10 -0.50 19.01 6.38
N ASP A 11 -0.42 18.64 7.66
CA ASP A 11 0.67 17.80 8.18
C ASP A 11 0.83 16.49 7.42
N LEU A 12 -0.29 15.78 7.24
CA LEU A 12 -0.32 14.50 6.52
C LEU A 12 0.11 14.60 5.05
N LEU A 13 -0.01 15.79 4.44
CA LEU A 13 0.39 16.07 3.07
C LEU A 13 1.77 16.77 2.98
N GLU A 14 2.58 16.67 4.05
CA GLU A 14 3.95 17.24 4.16
C GLU A 14 4.05 18.77 4.08
N ASP A 15 2.96 19.50 4.30
CA ASP A 15 2.98 20.98 4.34
C ASP A 15 3.36 21.52 5.74
N GLY A 16 3.64 20.62 6.69
CA GLY A 16 4.03 20.92 8.07
C GLY A 16 2.90 21.47 8.95
N ILE A 17 3.03 21.27 10.26
CA ILE A 17 2.15 21.89 11.26
C ILE A 17 2.73 23.22 11.71
N ASP A 18 1.99 24.29 11.46
CA ASP A 18 2.11 25.55 12.20
C ASP A 18 1.52 25.34 13.60
N TYR A 19 2.40 24.98 14.55
CA TYR A 19 2.05 24.72 15.95
C TYR A 19 1.53 25.98 16.65
N ASP A 20 2.00 27.16 16.23
CA ASP A 20 1.58 28.47 16.71
C ASP A 20 0.09 28.72 16.43
N LYS A 21 -0.37 28.34 15.23
CA LYS A 21 -1.80 28.37 14.87
C LYS A 21 -2.61 27.30 15.61
N VAL A 22 -2.05 26.12 15.84
CA VAL A 22 -2.75 25.05 16.56
C VAL A 22 -2.98 25.44 18.02
N GLU A 23 -1.96 26.00 18.68
CA GLU A 23 -2.04 26.47 20.06
C GLU A 23 -3.09 27.58 20.22
N LYS A 24 -3.15 28.53 19.27
CA LYS A 24 -4.21 29.56 19.22
C LYS A 24 -5.61 29.01 18.95
N LEU A 25 -5.74 27.89 18.24
CA LEU A 25 -7.03 27.25 17.96
C LEU A 25 -7.50 26.32 19.09
N THR A 26 -6.58 25.92 19.98
CA THR A 26 -6.84 25.03 21.13
C THR A 26 -6.84 25.78 22.47
N SER A 27 -6.51 27.08 22.48
CA SER A 27 -6.54 27.93 23.67
C SER A 27 -7.94 28.04 24.30
N ASP A 28 -9.01 28.04 23.50
CA ASP A 28 -10.40 28.02 24.00
C ASP A 28 -10.76 26.71 24.72
N ALA A 29 -10.08 25.60 24.38
CA ALA A 29 -10.32 24.29 24.96
C ALA A 29 -9.45 23.99 26.19
N LYS A 30 -8.51 24.88 26.55
CA LYS A 30 -7.53 24.71 27.65
C LYS A 30 -6.72 23.39 27.55
N PHE A 31 -6.43 22.92 26.35
CA PHE A 31 -5.64 21.71 26.16
C PHE A 31 -4.18 21.91 26.58
N GLU A 32 -3.58 20.91 27.22
CA GLU A 32 -2.14 20.88 27.40
C GLU A 32 -1.43 20.46 26.10
N ILE A 33 -0.13 20.74 26.00
CA ILE A 33 0.68 20.35 24.82
C ILE A 33 0.59 18.84 24.54
N GLY A 34 0.43 18.02 25.59
CA GLY A 34 0.20 16.58 25.48
C GLY A 34 -1.12 16.25 24.78
N ASP A 35 -2.22 16.89 25.17
CA ASP A 35 -3.55 16.67 24.60
C ASP A 35 -3.63 17.14 23.14
N ILE A 36 -2.95 18.24 22.81
CA ILE A 36 -2.84 18.74 21.45
C ILE A 36 -2.16 17.71 20.55
N LYS A 37 -1.02 17.16 20.99
CA LYS A 37 -0.29 16.12 20.24
C LYS A 37 -1.10 14.84 20.12
N ALA A 38 -1.77 14.42 21.19
CA ALA A 38 -2.65 13.26 21.17
C ALA A 38 -3.80 13.44 20.17
N SER A 39 -4.44 14.61 20.19
CA SER A 39 -5.54 14.93 19.26
C SER A 39 -5.08 14.93 17.80
N ILE A 40 -3.90 15.51 17.51
CA ILE A 40 -3.29 15.45 16.18
C ILE A 40 -3.03 14.00 15.77
N ALA A 41 -2.42 13.20 16.65
CA ALA A 41 -2.11 11.80 16.37
C ALA A 41 -3.38 10.96 16.10
N VAL A 42 -4.43 11.15 16.90
CA VAL A 42 -5.72 10.47 16.73
C VAL A 42 -6.36 10.85 15.40
N LEU A 43 -6.44 12.15 15.08
CA LEU A 43 -7.01 12.60 13.81
C LEU A 43 -6.19 12.10 12.62
N SER A 44 -4.86 12.19 12.71
CA SER A 44 -3.93 11.69 11.70
C SER A 44 -4.14 10.20 11.45
N PHE A 45 -4.27 9.42 12.52
CA PHE A 45 -4.53 7.99 12.45
C PHE A 45 -5.88 7.67 11.80
N ILE A 46 -6.95 8.36 12.21
CA ILE A 46 -8.30 8.16 11.65
C ILE A 46 -8.32 8.46 10.15
N LEU A 47 -7.81 9.63 9.75
CA LEU A 47 -7.81 10.08 8.35
C LEU A 47 -6.94 9.18 7.47
N THR A 48 -5.77 8.78 7.97
CA THR A 48 -4.88 7.84 7.27
C THR A 48 -5.53 6.46 7.14
N SER A 49 -6.20 5.99 8.20
CA SER A 49 -6.87 4.68 8.18
C SER A 49 -8.07 4.68 7.23
N ALA A 50 -8.85 5.77 7.21
CA ALA A 50 -9.95 5.94 6.26
C ALA A 50 -9.45 5.94 4.82
N ALA A 51 -8.41 6.73 4.52
CA ALA A 51 -7.81 6.81 3.18
C ALA A 51 -7.19 5.46 2.76
N LYS A 52 -6.58 4.73 3.69
CA LYS A 52 -5.96 3.42 3.42
C LYS A 52 -6.98 2.34 3.04
N HIS A 53 -8.18 2.39 3.61
CA HIS A 53 -9.24 1.42 3.35
C HIS A 53 -10.28 1.93 2.34
N ASP A 54 -10.02 3.06 1.67
CA ASP A 54 -10.92 3.68 0.69
C ASP A 54 -12.34 3.91 1.25
N VAL A 55 -12.42 4.35 2.51
CA VAL A 55 -13.70 4.58 3.21
C VAL A 55 -14.33 5.87 2.73
N ASP A 56 -15.61 5.82 2.35
CA ASP A 56 -16.38 6.99 1.95
C ASP A 56 -16.72 7.91 3.14
N SER A 57 -17.03 9.18 2.85
CA SER A 57 -17.30 10.20 3.87
C SER A 57 -18.54 9.93 4.72
N GLU A 58 -19.54 9.19 4.20
CA GLU A 58 -20.77 8.87 4.91
C GLU A 58 -20.53 7.77 5.94
N SER A 59 -19.82 6.70 5.54
CA SER A 59 -19.37 5.62 6.41
C SER A 59 -18.44 6.15 7.52
N LEU A 60 -17.45 6.98 7.17
CA LEU A 60 -16.57 7.62 8.16
C LEU A 60 -17.36 8.50 9.15
N SER A 61 -18.40 9.19 8.65
CA SER A 61 -19.28 10.00 9.49
C SER A 61 -20.08 9.16 10.49
N SER A 62 -20.57 8.00 10.05
CA SER A 62 -21.30 7.06 10.93
C SER A 62 -20.39 6.51 12.03
N GLU A 63 -19.20 6.04 11.68
CA GLU A 63 -18.18 5.53 12.61
C GLU A 63 -17.80 6.57 13.68
N LEU A 64 -17.53 7.81 13.26
CA LEU A 64 -17.17 8.89 14.18
C LEU A 64 -18.32 9.28 15.12
N GLN A 65 -19.55 9.26 14.64
CA GLN A 65 -20.72 9.49 15.49
C GLN A 65 -20.93 8.36 16.50
N GLN A 66 -20.67 7.11 16.11
CA GLN A 66 -20.73 5.94 17.01
C GLN A 66 -19.64 5.98 18.09
N LEU A 67 -18.47 6.52 17.77
CA LEU A 67 -17.41 6.82 18.75
C LEU A 67 -17.77 7.97 19.71
N GLY A 68 -18.91 8.64 19.50
CA GLY A 68 -19.43 9.69 20.36
C GLY A 68 -19.08 11.11 19.93
N LEU A 69 -18.53 11.32 18.72
CA LEU A 69 -18.27 12.67 18.24
C LEU A 69 -19.58 13.39 17.88
N PRO A 70 -19.73 14.68 18.26
CA PRO A 70 -20.87 15.49 17.86
C PRO A 70 -20.98 15.58 16.34
N LYS A 71 -22.21 15.45 15.82
CA LYS A 71 -22.52 15.48 14.38
C LYS A 71 -21.94 16.70 13.66
N GLU A 72 -21.88 17.86 14.33
CA GLU A 72 -21.30 19.08 13.79
C GLU A 72 -19.79 18.94 13.51
N HIS A 73 -19.04 18.33 14.43
CA HIS A 73 -17.61 18.12 14.29
C HIS A 73 -17.30 17.05 13.26
N THR A 74 -18.07 15.96 13.27
CA THR A 74 -17.96 14.88 12.30
C THR A 74 -18.20 15.38 10.87
N THR A 75 -19.27 16.16 10.64
CA THR A 75 -19.58 16.70 9.32
C THR A 75 -18.46 17.61 8.79
N ALA A 76 -17.86 18.42 9.67
CA ALA A 76 -16.74 19.27 9.29
C ALA A 76 -15.47 18.48 8.94
N LEU A 77 -15.22 17.39 9.66
CA LEU A 77 -14.08 16.49 9.43
C LEU A 77 -14.24 15.71 8.13
N CYS A 78 -15.40 15.09 7.90
CA CYS A 78 -15.68 14.32 6.69
C CYS A 78 -15.58 15.17 5.42
N LYS A 79 -16.09 16.41 5.43
CA LYS A 79 -15.92 17.34 4.29
C LYS A 79 -14.45 17.65 4.00
N SER A 80 -13.66 17.87 5.05
CA SER A 80 -12.24 18.18 4.89
C SER A 80 -11.44 16.96 4.40
N TYR A 81 -11.86 15.75 4.79
CA TYR A 81 -11.32 14.48 4.29
C TYR A 81 -11.67 14.28 2.82
N GLU A 82 -12.93 14.45 2.42
CA GLU A 82 -13.39 14.26 1.04
C GLU A 82 -12.62 15.16 0.05
N ASP A 83 -12.42 16.44 0.42
CA ASP A 83 -11.65 17.41 -0.38
C ASP A 83 -10.19 16.97 -0.62
N LYS A 84 -9.60 16.21 0.31
CA LYS A 84 -8.17 15.81 0.32
C LYS A 84 -7.95 14.31 0.18
N HIS A 85 -9.02 13.53 -0.05
CA HIS A 85 -8.98 12.08 -0.03
C HIS A 85 -8.02 11.53 -1.08
N THR A 86 -8.13 12.00 -2.32
CA THR A 86 -7.27 11.58 -3.43
C THR A 86 -5.80 11.91 -3.16
N ALA A 87 -5.51 13.12 -2.67
CA ALA A 87 -4.15 13.53 -2.35
C ALA A 87 -3.54 12.69 -1.21
N LEU A 88 -4.33 12.35 -0.18
CA LEU A 88 -3.89 11.45 0.88
C LEU A 88 -3.60 10.05 0.35
N GLN A 89 -4.47 9.52 -0.51
CA GLN A 89 -4.23 8.22 -1.14
C GLN A 89 -2.95 8.24 -1.98
N ASP A 90 -2.75 9.27 -2.80
CA ASP A 90 -1.56 9.38 -3.63
C ASP A 90 -0.30 9.44 -2.77
N LYS A 91 -0.32 10.23 -1.69
CA LYS A 91 0.80 10.29 -0.75
C LYS A 91 1.05 8.95 -0.06
N LEU A 92 0.00 8.27 0.40
CA LEU A 92 0.14 6.92 0.97
C LEU A 92 0.65 5.93 -0.08
N ARG A 93 0.26 6.06 -1.34
CA ARG A 93 0.72 5.25 -2.47
C ARG A 93 2.18 5.52 -2.82
N GLU A 94 2.69 6.73 -2.61
CA GLU A 94 4.10 7.10 -2.77
C GLU A 94 4.96 6.63 -1.59
N THR A 95 4.43 6.72 -0.37
CA THR A 95 5.17 6.39 0.86
C THR A 95 5.11 4.90 1.19
N SER A 96 4.17 4.17 0.57
CA SER A 96 4.06 2.72 0.74
C SER A 96 5.13 1.98 -0.07
N LEU A 97 5.77 1.01 0.58
CA LEU A 97 6.63 0.03 -0.10
C LEU A 97 5.78 -0.76 -1.09
N ARG A 98 5.91 -0.43 -2.37
CA ARG A 98 5.25 -1.19 -3.43
C ARG A 98 6.13 -2.39 -3.78
N LEU A 99 5.51 -3.55 -3.90
CA LEU A 99 6.17 -4.74 -4.43
C LEU A 99 6.09 -4.71 -5.96
N SER A 100 7.15 -5.19 -6.62
CA SER A 100 7.13 -5.40 -8.07
C SER A 100 6.00 -6.37 -8.45
N ARG A 101 5.18 -5.99 -9.42
CA ARG A 101 4.05 -6.80 -9.88
C ARG A 101 4.47 -7.65 -11.07
N LEU A 102 4.29 -8.96 -11.01
CA LEU A 102 4.51 -9.85 -12.15
C LEU A 102 3.46 -9.54 -13.23
N GLU A 103 3.91 -9.10 -14.40
CA GLU A 103 3.10 -8.68 -15.54
C GLU A 103 2.87 -9.83 -16.52
N SER A 104 3.94 -10.55 -16.87
CA SER A 104 3.85 -11.68 -17.80
C SER A 104 4.82 -12.79 -17.44
N VAL A 105 4.43 -14.02 -17.79
CA VAL A 105 5.25 -15.22 -17.64
C VAL A 105 5.24 -15.94 -18.98
N SER A 106 6.42 -16.22 -19.52
CA SER A 106 6.60 -17.07 -20.69
C SER A 106 7.61 -18.17 -20.37
N TRP A 107 7.45 -19.32 -21.01
CA TRP A 107 8.31 -20.47 -20.78
C TRP A 107 8.67 -21.15 -22.09
N ARG A 108 9.83 -21.79 -22.13
CA ARG A 108 10.24 -22.69 -23.19
C ARG A 108 11.05 -23.86 -22.62
N VAL A 109 11.06 -24.97 -23.34
CA VAL A 109 11.88 -26.13 -23.01
C VAL A 109 12.89 -26.33 -24.12
N ASP A 110 14.16 -26.29 -23.73
CA ASP A 110 15.29 -26.53 -24.59
C ASP A 110 15.83 -27.94 -24.32
N TYR A 111 16.31 -28.63 -25.36
CA TYR A 111 16.94 -29.94 -25.21
C TYR A 111 18.38 -29.85 -25.70
N THR A 112 19.34 -30.00 -24.79
CA THR A 112 20.77 -29.88 -25.14
C THR A 112 21.31 -31.25 -25.51
N LEU A 113 21.61 -31.44 -26.79
CA LEU A 113 22.09 -32.73 -27.33
C LEU A 113 23.56 -32.99 -26.98
N SER A 114 24.42 -31.96 -27.06
CA SER A 114 25.86 -32.05 -26.79
C SER A 114 26.38 -30.73 -26.22
N SER A 115 27.49 -30.78 -25.48
CA SER A 115 28.19 -29.59 -24.94
C SER A 115 29.65 -29.58 -25.40
N SER A 116 30.33 -28.45 -25.29
CA SER A 116 31.77 -28.32 -25.59
C SER A 116 32.64 -29.26 -24.76
N GLU A 117 32.16 -29.70 -23.59
CA GLU A 117 32.86 -30.61 -22.68
C GLU A 117 32.39 -32.09 -22.78
N LEU A 118 31.20 -32.34 -23.33
CA LEU A 118 30.56 -33.67 -23.35
C LEU A 118 29.92 -33.95 -24.72
N LYS A 119 30.33 -35.08 -25.35
CA LYS A 119 29.84 -35.51 -26.67
C LYS A 119 28.33 -35.76 -26.72
N GLU A 120 27.73 -36.23 -25.63
CA GLU A 120 26.29 -36.43 -25.48
C GLU A 120 25.87 -35.97 -24.09
N VAL A 121 24.89 -35.06 -24.02
CA VAL A 121 24.31 -34.53 -22.78
C VAL A 121 22.87 -35.04 -22.64
N ASN A 122 22.05 -34.86 -23.69
CA ASN A 122 20.67 -35.35 -23.74
C ASN A 122 19.79 -34.88 -22.57
N GLU A 123 19.96 -33.64 -22.11
CA GLU A 123 19.23 -33.11 -20.95
C GLU A 123 18.21 -32.02 -21.34
N PRO A 124 16.96 -32.12 -20.84
CA PRO A 124 15.96 -31.07 -20.97
C PRO A 124 16.18 -29.93 -19.96
N CYS A 125 16.12 -28.71 -20.45
CA CYS A 125 16.23 -27.48 -19.67
C CYS A 125 14.95 -26.65 -19.83
N VAL A 126 14.39 -26.16 -18.73
CA VAL A 126 13.25 -25.25 -18.72
C VAL A 126 13.79 -23.83 -18.58
N GLN A 127 13.40 -22.95 -19.49
CA GLN A 127 13.69 -21.52 -19.40
C GLN A 127 12.39 -20.76 -19.14
N LEU A 128 12.35 -20.05 -18.01
CA LEU A 128 11.26 -19.18 -17.60
C LEU A 128 11.69 -17.72 -17.81
N ARG A 129 10.81 -16.93 -18.41
CA ARG A 129 10.96 -15.50 -18.56
C ARG A 129 9.83 -14.82 -17.81
N LEU A 130 10.21 -14.13 -16.74
CA LEU A 130 9.32 -13.40 -15.83
C LEU A 130 9.47 -11.91 -16.11
N GLN A 131 8.39 -11.26 -16.52
CA GLN A 131 8.34 -9.82 -16.69
C GLN A 131 7.65 -9.21 -15.48
N ALA A 132 8.32 -8.36 -14.73
CA ALA A 132 7.77 -7.68 -13.56
C ALA A 132 7.82 -6.17 -13.74
N GLN A 133 6.73 -5.49 -13.43
CA GLN A 133 6.66 -4.04 -13.40
C GLN A 133 7.31 -3.53 -12.11
N GLN A 134 8.33 -2.69 -12.26
CA GLN A 134 8.93 -2.02 -11.13
C GLN A 134 7.97 -0.94 -10.58
N PRO A 135 7.87 -0.83 -9.25
CA PRO A 135 6.91 0.04 -8.61
C PRO A 135 7.20 1.54 -8.74
N GLU A 136 8.49 1.90 -8.82
CA GLU A 136 8.99 3.28 -8.78
C GLU A 136 9.05 3.93 -10.17
N SER A 137 9.47 3.17 -11.18
CA SER A 137 9.75 3.68 -12.53
C SER A 137 8.67 3.33 -13.56
N GLY A 138 7.73 2.44 -13.20
CA GLY A 138 6.74 1.87 -14.12
C GLY A 138 7.34 1.01 -15.24
N SER A 139 8.67 0.84 -15.28
CA SER A 139 9.36 0.06 -16.30
C SER A 139 9.25 -1.43 -16.01
N SER A 140 9.06 -2.23 -17.06
CA SER A 140 9.06 -3.68 -16.93
C SER A 140 10.49 -4.24 -16.96
N GLU A 141 10.88 -4.92 -15.89
CA GLU A 141 12.11 -5.68 -15.80
C GLU A 141 11.85 -7.14 -16.22
N THR A 142 12.73 -7.70 -17.05
CA THR A 142 12.61 -9.09 -17.48
C THR A 142 13.71 -9.93 -16.82
N THR A 143 13.31 -10.88 -15.98
CA THR A 143 14.20 -11.87 -15.38
C THR A 143 14.06 -13.20 -16.11
N VAL A 144 15.18 -13.73 -16.58
CA VAL A 144 15.23 -15.02 -17.27
C VAL A 144 15.91 -16.04 -16.36
N VAL A 145 15.21 -17.13 -16.07
CA VAL A 145 15.67 -18.20 -15.19
C VAL A 145 15.71 -19.49 -15.97
N SER A 146 16.86 -20.18 -15.93
CA SER A 146 17.03 -21.50 -16.52
C SER A 146 17.14 -22.54 -15.40
N MET A 147 16.45 -23.67 -15.54
CA MET A 147 16.44 -24.72 -14.53
C MET A 147 16.19 -26.11 -15.15
N THR A 148 16.55 -27.16 -14.43
CA THR A 148 16.25 -28.54 -14.82
C THR A 148 14.78 -28.89 -14.55
N ALA A 149 14.30 -29.98 -15.13
CA ALA A 149 12.94 -30.47 -14.93
C ALA A 149 12.60 -30.71 -13.44
N ASP A 150 13.52 -31.26 -12.66
CA ASP A 150 13.29 -31.54 -11.23
C ASP A 150 13.14 -30.25 -10.41
N LYS A 151 13.99 -29.24 -10.68
CA LYS A 151 13.89 -27.93 -10.03
C LYS A 151 12.57 -27.23 -10.39
N PHE A 152 12.13 -27.36 -11.64
CA PHE A 152 10.84 -26.83 -12.08
C PHE A 152 9.66 -27.52 -11.38
N ARG A 153 9.72 -28.84 -11.16
CA ARG A 153 8.69 -29.57 -10.39
C ARG A 153 8.59 -29.06 -8.96
N VAL A 154 9.72 -28.85 -8.28
CA VAL A 154 9.75 -28.30 -6.92
C VAL A 154 9.13 -26.89 -6.87
N LEU A 155 9.49 -26.02 -7.83
CA LEU A 155 8.90 -24.69 -7.97
C LEU A 155 7.38 -24.77 -8.13
N LEU A 156 6.89 -25.64 -9.03
CA LEU A 156 5.47 -25.81 -9.30
C LEU A 156 4.71 -26.32 -8.07
N THR A 157 5.27 -27.28 -7.33
CA THR A 157 4.69 -27.77 -6.08
C THR A 157 4.57 -26.66 -5.05
N GLY A 158 5.60 -25.81 -4.91
CA GLY A 158 5.57 -24.65 -4.02
C GLY A 158 4.49 -23.63 -4.40
N LEU A 159 4.35 -23.33 -5.69
CA LEU A 159 3.33 -22.42 -6.20
C LEU A 159 1.91 -22.98 -5.99
N CYS A 160 1.68 -24.26 -6.32
CA CYS A 160 0.38 -24.91 -6.09
C CYS A 160 -0.02 -24.90 -4.61
N HIS A 161 0.93 -25.12 -3.69
CA HIS A 161 0.67 -25.07 -2.26
C HIS A 161 0.22 -23.67 -1.79
N GLN A 162 0.85 -22.61 -2.30
CA GLN A 162 0.46 -21.24 -1.98
C GLN A 162 -0.91 -20.88 -2.58
N MET A 163 -1.19 -21.32 -3.81
CA MET A 163 -2.51 -21.11 -4.42
C MET A 163 -3.63 -21.84 -3.68
N GLY A 164 -3.38 -23.09 -3.23
CA GLY A 164 -4.35 -23.86 -2.44
C GLY A 164 -4.69 -23.22 -1.09
N LYS A 165 -3.73 -22.53 -0.48
CA LYS A 165 -3.96 -21.72 0.73
C LYS A 165 -4.76 -20.44 0.43
N LEU A 166 -4.54 -19.83 -0.73
CA LEU A 166 -5.26 -18.64 -1.15
C LEU A 166 -6.75 -18.94 -1.41
N SER A 167 -7.08 -20.10 -1.98
CA SER A 167 -8.46 -20.55 -2.21
C SER A 167 -9.25 -20.92 -0.94
N LEU A 168 -8.58 -21.01 0.21
CA LEU A 168 -9.22 -21.23 1.52
C LEU A 168 -9.47 -19.92 2.29
N LEU A 169 -8.99 -18.79 1.76
CA LEU A 169 -9.09 -17.45 2.38
C LEU A 169 -10.09 -16.52 1.68
N ILE A 170 -10.79 -17.00 0.65
CA ILE A 170 -11.88 -16.33 -0.07
C ILE A 170 -13.16 -17.12 0.19
#